data_AF-M3H677-F1
#
_entry.id   AF-M3H677-F1
#
_cell.length_a   1.000
_cell.length_b   1.000
_cell.length_c   1.000
_cell.angle_alpha   90.00
_cell.angle_beta   90.00
_cell.angle_gamma   90.00
#
_symmetry.space_group_name_H-M   'P 1'
#
loop_
_entity.id
_entity.type
_entity.pdbx_description
1 polymer ?
#
loop_
_entity_poly.entity_id
_entity_poly.type
_entity_poly.pdbx_seq_one_letter_code
_entity_poly.pdbx_strand_id
1 'polypeptide(L)'
;MAGLIPGTAIMNEKLKAIGYVEVVTRQKTFLGEAGLRFRGHQFRYSNFELDEPHSIELAYGLRKRKGNEVSEEGYFHNCVLASYVHAHWASNPILPEGFVRSCLRAPR
;
A
#
# COMPACT_ATOMS: atom_id res chain seq x y z
N MET A 1 -18.05 -6.99 -1.70
CA MET A 1 -17.03 -6.30 -0.86
C MET A 1 -17.08 -6.87 0.54
N ALA A 2 -15.96 -6.86 1.27
CA ALA A 2 -15.88 -7.42 2.63
C ALA A 2 -16.24 -6.43 3.76
N GLY A 3 -16.44 -5.14 3.45
CA GLY A 3 -16.85 -4.13 4.45
C GLY A 3 -15.77 -3.73 5.47
N LEU A 4 -14.51 -4.06 5.22
CA LEU A 4 -13.39 -3.82 6.15
C LEU A 4 -12.72 -2.45 6.01
N ILE A 5 -12.94 -1.77 4.89
CA ILE A 5 -12.36 -0.46 4.61
C ILE A 5 -13.54 0.48 4.33
N PRO A 6 -13.69 1.60 5.09
CA PRO A 6 -14.80 2.54 4.95
C PRO A 6 -14.56 3.46 3.74
N GLY A 7 -14.71 2.89 2.55
CA GLY A 7 -14.55 3.63 1.32
C GLY A 7 -14.94 2.83 0.09
N THR A 8 -15.05 3.56 -1.02
CA THR A 8 -15.55 3.06 -2.28
C THR A 8 -14.49 3.17 -3.37
N ALA A 9 -14.28 2.07 -4.10
CA ALA A 9 -13.47 2.10 -5.32
C ALA A 9 -14.35 2.54 -6.50
N ILE A 10 -14.00 3.66 -7.13
CA ILE A 10 -14.76 4.26 -8.22
C ILE A 10 -13.98 4.11 -9.52
N MET A 11 -14.58 3.44 -10.50
CA MET A 11 -14.01 3.25 -11.83
C MET A 11 -13.97 4.56 -12.61
N ASN A 12 -12.86 4.82 -13.30
CA ASN A 12 -12.75 5.92 -14.25
C ASN A 12 -12.71 5.35 -15.67
N GLU A 13 -13.09 6.16 -16.65
CA GLU A 13 -13.00 5.80 -18.08
C GLU A 13 -11.55 5.67 -18.58
N LYS A 14 -10.63 6.39 -17.93
CA LYS A 14 -9.22 6.47 -18.32
C LYS A 14 -8.33 5.83 -17.27
N LEU A 15 -7.21 5.27 -17.74
CA LEU A 15 -6.16 4.70 -16.91
C LEU A 15 -5.60 5.77 -15.95
N LYS A 16 -5.63 5.50 -14.65
CA LYS A 16 -5.23 6.46 -13.60
C LYS A 16 -3.76 6.30 -13.20
N ALA A 17 -3.24 5.08 -13.21
CA ALA A 17 -1.81 4.83 -13.03
C ALA A 17 -1.38 3.57 -13.78
N ILE A 18 -0.20 3.65 -14.39
CA ILE A 18 0.52 2.52 -14.97
C ILE A 18 2.02 2.72 -14.80
N GLY A 19 2.71 1.65 -14.38
CA GLY A 19 4.16 1.57 -14.38
C GLY A 19 4.77 1.32 -12.99
N TYR A 20 6.09 1.26 -12.99
CA TYR A 20 6.89 0.94 -11.80
C TYR A 20 6.97 2.11 -10.83
N VAL A 21 6.95 1.77 -9.54
CA VAL A 21 7.10 2.69 -8.41
C VAL A 21 8.12 2.14 -7.42
N GLU A 22 8.87 3.04 -6.79
CA GLU A 22 9.55 2.74 -5.53
C GLU A 22 8.62 3.11 -4.39
N VAL A 23 8.55 2.26 -3.38
CA VAL A 23 7.68 2.42 -2.21
C VAL A 23 8.53 2.47 -0.96
N VAL A 24 8.16 3.35 -0.03
CA VAL A 24 8.74 3.46 1.32
C VAL A 24 7.63 3.30 2.34
N THR A 25 7.78 2.38 3.30
CA THR A 25 6.86 2.31 4.45
C THR A 25 7.07 3.53 5.34
N ARG A 26 6.00 4.20 5.75
CA ARG A 26 6.04 5.45 6.54
C ARG A 26 5.79 5.23 8.02
N GLN A 27 5.30 4.04 8.36
CA GLN A 27 4.98 3.61 9.71
C GLN A 27 5.26 2.11 9.81
N LYS A 28 5.27 1.61 11.05
CA LYS A 28 5.35 0.18 11.32
C LYS A 28 4.09 -0.52 10.83
N THR A 29 4.27 -1.61 10.10
CA THR A 29 3.17 -2.47 9.63
C THR A 29 3.50 -3.93 9.96
N PHE A 30 2.62 -4.86 9.58
CA PHE A 30 2.94 -6.29 9.65
C PHE A 30 4.09 -6.72 8.73
N LEU A 31 4.51 -5.88 7.77
CA LEU A 31 5.68 -6.13 6.93
C LEU A 31 7.00 -5.82 7.65
N GLY A 32 6.96 -5.04 8.73
CA GLY A 32 8.13 -4.62 9.50
C GLY A 32 8.08 -3.15 9.92
N GLU A 33 9.23 -2.61 10.32
CA GLU A 33 9.35 -1.21 10.77
C GLU A 33 9.14 -0.20 9.64
N ALA A 34 9.00 1.09 10.01
CA ALA A 34 8.99 2.19 9.05
C ALA A 34 10.33 2.28 8.30
N GLY A 35 10.29 2.77 7.06
CA GLY A 35 11.46 3.01 6.22
C GLY A 35 11.86 1.83 5.31
N LEU A 36 11.11 0.72 5.32
CA LEU A 36 11.33 -0.38 4.37
C LEU A 36 11.09 0.11 2.95
N ARG A 37 12.05 -0.16 2.07
CA ARG A 37 12.00 0.22 0.66
C ARG A 37 11.83 -0.98 -0.24
N PHE A 38 10.91 -0.91 -1.18
CA PHE A 38 10.70 -1.96 -2.16
C PHE A 38 10.22 -1.39 -3.49
N ARG A 39 10.26 -2.19 -4.54
CA ARG A 39 9.72 -1.85 -5.85
C ARG A 39 8.38 -2.55 -6.05
N GLY A 40 7.51 -1.93 -6.84
CA GLY A 40 6.29 -2.53 -7.30
C GLY A 40 5.83 -1.86 -8.58
N HIS A 41 4.60 -2.13 -8.97
CA HIS A 41 3.95 -1.41 -10.04
C HIS A 41 2.50 -1.11 -9.68
N GLN A 42 1.97 -0.05 -10.28
CA GLN A 42 0.54 0.23 -10.27
C GLN A 42 -0.02 -0.06 -11.66
N PHE A 43 -1.23 -0.59 -11.71
CA PHE A 43 -2.03 -0.68 -12.91
C PHE A 43 -3.50 -0.57 -12.53
N ARG A 44 -4.08 0.64 -12.65
CA ARG A 44 -5.45 0.90 -12.18
C ARG A 44 -6.21 1.90 -13.04
N TYR A 45 -7.50 1.64 -13.20
CA TYR A 45 -8.51 2.59 -13.70
C TYR A 45 -9.31 3.22 -12.56
N SER A 46 -9.40 2.58 -11.41
CA SER A 46 -10.16 3.11 -10.27
C SER A 46 -9.37 4.10 -9.45
N ASN A 47 -10.09 5.01 -8.79
CA ASN A 47 -9.65 5.70 -7.59
C ASN A 47 -10.32 5.05 -6.37
N PHE A 48 -9.80 5.35 -5.18
CA PHE A 48 -10.45 4.96 -3.92
C PHE A 48 -10.80 6.23 -3.15
N GLU A 49 -12.05 6.35 -2.75
CA GLU A 49 -12.59 7.47 -1.99
C GLU A 49 -13.03 6.96 -0.62
N LEU A 50 -12.63 7.65 0.43
CA LEU A 50 -12.99 7.31 1.80
C LEU A 50 -14.32 7.98 2.16
N ASP A 51 -15.18 7.26 2.86
CA ASP A 51 -16.55 7.72 3.12
C ASP A 51 -16.60 8.92 4.08
N GLU A 52 -15.58 9.12 4.93
CA GLU A 52 -15.42 10.27 5.83
C GLU A 52 -13.93 10.63 6.01
N PRO A 53 -13.58 11.86 6.48
CA PRO A 53 -12.22 12.24 6.85
C PRO A 53 -11.78 11.50 8.12
N HIS A 54 -11.62 10.20 8.02
CA HIS A 54 -10.88 9.42 8.99
C HIS A 54 -9.43 9.86 8.92
N SER A 55 -8.80 10.07 10.08
CA SER A 55 -7.35 10.19 10.18
C SER A 55 -6.72 8.84 9.82
N ILE A 56 -6.68 8.53 8.52
CA ILE A 56 -6.12 7.30 8.01
C ILE A 56 -4.64 7.53 7.81
N GLU A 57 -3.85 6.69 8.47
CA GLU A 57 -2.42 6.67 8.27
C GLU A 57 -2.12 5.89 6.98
N LEU A 58 -1.83 6.63 5.92
CA LEU A 58 -1.34 6.05 4.68
C LEU A 58 0.08 5.51 4.90
N ALA A 59 0.22 4.19 4.83
CA ALA A 59 1.44 3.49 5.19
C ALA A 59 2.55 3.62 4.15
N TYR A 60 2.26 4.03 2.91
CA TYR A 60 3.22 4.06 1.81
C TYR A 60 3.47 5.47 1.27
N GLY A 61 4.74 5.81 1.09
CA GLY A 61 5.19 6.87 0.20
C GLY A 61 5.63 6.26 -1.12
N LEU A 62 5.09 6.78 -2.23
CA LEU A 62 5.37 6.31 -3.58
C LEU A 62 6.22 7.33 -4.32
N ARG A 63 7.23 6.83 -5.03
CA ARG A 63 8.00 7.61 -6.00
C ARG A 63 7.95 6.94 -7.37
N LYS A 64 7.44 7.65 -8.37
CA LYS A 64 7.46 7.20 -9.77
C LYS A 64 8.87 7.36 -10.36
N ARG A 65 9.18 6.59 -11.40
CA ARG A 65 10.50 6.67 -12.09
C ARG A 65 10.78 8.04 -12.71
N LYS A 66 9.75 8.71 -13.24
CA LYS A 66 9.84 10.05 -13.84
C LYS A 66 9.13 11.04 -12.91
N GLY A 67 9.90 11.89 -12.25
CA GLY A 67 9.41 12.91 -11.32
C GLY A 67 9.99 12.75 -9.92
N ASN A 68 10.04 13.87 -9.20
CA ASN A 68 10.44 13.91 -7.78
C ASN A 68 9.23 13.96 -6.84
N GLU A 69 8.01 13.97 -7.39
CA GLU A 69 6.79 14.01 -6.60
C GLU A 69 6.60 12.69 -5.84
N VAL A 70 6.34 12.83 -4.54
CA VAL A 70 6.01 11.71 -3.66
C VAL A 70 4.52 11.79 -3.36
N SER A 71 3.80 10.74 -3.72
CA SER A 71 2.38 10.59 -3.37
C SER A 71 2.22 9.58 -2.25
N GLU A 72 1.17 9.70 -1.45
CA GLU A 72 0.89 8.79 -0.34
C GLU A 72 -0.21 7.81 -0.72
N GLU A 73 -0.08 6.55 -0.33
CA GLU A 73 -1.14 5.54 -0.44
C GLU A 73 -1.00 4.46 0.63
N GLY A 74 -1.80 3.39 0.53
CA GLY A 74 -1.69 2.22 1.40
C GLY A 74 -2.51 2.42 2.66
N TYR A 75 -3.82 2.16 2.58
CA TYR A 75 -4.69 2.15 3.74
C TYR A 75 -4.15 1.14 4.74
N PHE A 76 -3.84 1.58 5.96
CA PHE A 76 -3.40 0.70 7.03
C PHE A 76 -4.22 0.94 8.30
N HIS A 77 -4.89 -0.12 8.75
CA HIS A 77 -5.63 -0.12 10.00
C HIS A 77 -5.64 -1.52 10.60
N ASN A 78 -5.19 -1.65 11.86
CA ASN A 78 -4.98 -2.94 12.53
C ASN A 78 -4.08 -3.90 11.71
N CYS A 79 -4.65 -4.97 11.16
CA CYS A 79 -3.97 -5.95 10.32
C CYS A 79 -4.33 -5.84 8.83
N VAL A 80 -5.07 -4.80 8.44
CA VAL A 80 -5.48 -4.56 7.05
C VAL A 80 -4.53 -3.56 6.42
N LEU A 81 -3.79 -4.00 5.41
CA LEU A 81 -3.00 -3.14 4.52
C LEU A 81 -3.54 -3.29 3.10
N ALA A 82 -4.09 -2.22 2.54
CA ALA A 82 -4.66 -2.21 1.20
C ALA A 82 -4.01 -1.12 0.35
N SER A 83 -3.44 -1.52 -0.78
CA SER A 83 -2.73 -0.64 -1.70
C SER A 83 -2.95 -1.08 -3.13
N TYR A 84 -2.90 -0.12 -4.05
CA TYR A 84 -2.86 -0.39 -5.49
C TYR A 84 -1.47 -0.83 -5.97
N VAL A 85 -0.45 -0.85 -5.10
CA VAL A 85 0.87 -1.37 -5.43
C VAL A 85 0.84 -2.89 -5.48
N HIS A 86 1.16 -3.41 -6.65
CA HIS A 86 1.53 -4.80 -6.83
C HIS A 86 3.01 -4.93 -6.45
N ALA A 87 3.27 -5.38 -5.22
CA ALA A 87 4.61 -5.47 -4.67
C ALA A 87 5.46 -6.50 -5.44
N HIS A 88 6.67 -6.09 -5.85
CA HIS A 88 7.68 -7.02 -6.34
C HIS A 88 8.50 -7.52 -5.16
N TRP A 89 8.07 -8.60 -4.52
CA TRP A 89 8.64 -9.10 -3.25
C TRP A 89 10.15 -9.36 -3.30
N ALA A 90 10.67 -9.85 -4.44
CA ALA A 90 12.11 -10.09 -4.60
C ALA A 90 12.95 -8.80 -4.62
N SER A 91 12.35 -7.62 -4.81
CA SER A 91 13.08 -6.35 -4.71
C SER A 91 13.53 -6.01 -3.28
N ASN A 92 12.87 -6.59 -2.27
CA ASN A 92 13.30 -6.56 -0.89
C ASN A 92 12.67 -7.73 -0.11
N PRO A 93 13.39 -8.86 0.03
CA PRO A 93 12.90 -10.07 0.72
C PRO A 93 12.57 -9.89 2.21
N ILE A 94 12.97 -8.77 2.84
CA ILE A 94 12.63 -8.48 4.24
C ILE A 94 11.11 -8.36 4.41
N LEU A 95 10.39 -7.83 3.41
CA LEU A 95 8.93 -7.66 3.49
C LEU A 95 8.16 -8.98 3.63
N PRO A 96 8.32 -9.97 2.72
CA PRO A 96 7.63 -11.25 2.86
C PRO A 96 8.08 -12.01 4.12
N GLU A 97 9.34 -11.91 4.54
CA GLU A 97 9.79 -12.46 5.82
C GLU A 97 9.06 -11.82 7.00
N GLY A 98 8.93 -10.49 7.00
CA GLY A 98 8.20 -9.75 8.01
C GLY A 98 6.73 -10.15 8.08
N PHE A 99 6.09 -10.30 6.92
CA PHE A 99 4.71 -10.81 6.82
C PHE A 99 4.56 -12.18 7.49
N VAL A 100 5.39 -13.15 7.11
CA VAL A 100 5.35 -14.51 7.68
C VAL A 100 5.57 -14.47 9.19
N ARG A 101 6.57 -13.71 9.67
CA ARG A 101 6.83 -13.54 11.11
C ARG A 101 5.66 -12.89 11.85
N SER A 102 4.90 -12.02 11.21
CA SER A 102 3.71 -11.41 11.80
C SER A 102 2.56 -12.41 11.87
N CYS A 103 2.35 -13.22 10.82
CA CYS A 103 1.37 -14.31 10.85
C CYS A 103 1.64 -15.33 11.96
N LEU A 104 2.91 -15.67 12.21
CA LEU A 104 3.30 -16.60 13.28
C LEU A 104 3.03 -16.06 14.70
N ARG A 105 2.92 -14.74 14.86
CA ARG A 105 2.67 -14.08 16.15
C ARG A 105 1.21 -13.71 16.37
N ALA A 106 0.37 -13.82 15.35
CA ALA A 106 -1.04 -13.49 15.46
C ALA A 106 -1.71 -14.44 16.47
N PRO A 107 -2.46 -13.92 17.46
CA PRO A 107 -3.25 -14.76 18.35
C PRO A 107 -4.25 -15.58 17.52
N ARG A 108 -4.43 -16.85 17.91
CA ARG A 108 -5.46 -17.72 17.33
C ARG A 108 -6.84 -17.36 17.84
#